data_AF-A0A7W6BLH8-F1
#
_entry.id   AF-A0A7W6BLH8-F1
#
_cell.length_a   1.000
_cell.length_b   1.000
_cell.length_c   1.000
_cell.angle_alpha   90.00
_cell.angle_beta   90.00
_cell.angle_gamma   90.00
#
_symmetry.space_group_name_H-M   'P 1'
#
loop_
_entity.id
_entity.type
_entity.pdbx_description
1 polymer ?
#
loop_
_entity_poly.entity_id
_entity_poly.type
_entity_poly.pdbx_seq_one_letter_code
_entity_poly.pdbx_strand_id
1 'polypeptide(L)' 'MGGGIEHKLTQSISVRAKGLYYDLENTTVYASDPVAFPGQRISYGFDNDGFIGRIGLAYSF' A
#
# COMPACT_ATOMS: atom_id res chain seq x y z
N MET A 1 -1.49 0.23 -10.01
CA MET A 1 -1.64 -0.87 -11.00
C MET A 1 -1.66 -2.20 -10.26
N GLY A 2 -2.51 -3.16 -10.63
CA GLY A 2 -2.59 -4.43 -9.89
C GLY A 2 -2.97 -5.62 -10.76
N GLY A 3 -2.51 -6.80 -10.36
CA GLY A 3 -2.72 -8.07 -11.05
C GLY A 3 -2.89 -9.22 -10.06
N GLY A 4 -3.53 -10.30 -10.47
CA GLY A 4 -3.72 -11.44 -9.59
C GLY A 4 -4.00 -12.73 -10.35
N ILE A 5 -3.72 -13.84 -9.68
CA ILE A 5 -3.93 -15.19 -10.18
C ILE A 5 -4.98 -15.85 -9.28
N GLU A 6 -5.93 -16.52 -9.90
CA GLU A 6 -6.89 -17.39 -9.21
C GLU A 6 -6.73 -18.81 -9.72
N HIS A 7 -6.74 -19.76 -8.79
CA HIS A 7 -6.64 -21.18 -9.08
C HIS A 7 -7.73 -21.95 -8.35
N LYS A 8 -8.51 -22.74 -9.10
CA LYS A 8 -9.51 -23.64 -8.51
C LYS A 8 -8.80 -24.91 -8.06
N LEU A 9 -8.88 -25.20 -6.76
CA LEU A 9 -8.36 -26.45 -6.19
C LEU A 9 -9.36 -27.59 -6.36
N THR A 10 -10.65 -27.31 -6.16
CA THR A 10 -11.75 -28.26 -6.35
C THR A 10 -12.94 -27.55 -7.01
N GLN A 11 -14.03 -28.28 -7.27
CA GLN A 11 -15.28 -27.67 -7.76
C GLN A 11 -15.85 -26.62 -6.79
N SER A 12 -15.53 -26.75 -5.51
CA SER A 12 -16.07 -25.92 -4.43
C SER A 12 -15.04 -25.00 -3.79
N ILE A 13 -13.74 -25.18 -4.03
CA ILE A 13 -12.67 -24.41 -3.39
C ILE A 13 -11.79 -23.72 -4.44
N SER A 14 -11.60 -22.41 -4.31
CA SER A 14 -10.59 -21.67 -5.06
C SER A 14 -9.64 -20.89 -4.15
N VAL A 15 -8.40 -20.77 -4.61
CA VAL A 15 -7.33 -19.95 -4.00
C VAL A 15 -7.11 -18.76 -4.91
N ARG A 16 -6.92 -17.58 -4.32
CA ARG A 16 -6.68 -16.34 -5.04
C ARG A 16 -5.50 -15.61 -4.42
N ALA A 17 -4.55 -15.22 -5.26
CA ALA A 17 -3.45 -14.33 -4.91
C ALA A 17 -3.56 -13.04 -5.74
N LYS A 18 -3.53 -11.88 -5.09
CA LYS A 18 -3.61 -10.56 -5.73
C LYS A 18 -2.49 -9.66 -5.23
N GLY A 19 -1.82 -8.99 -6.14
CA GLY A 19 -0.87 -7.93 -5.86
C GLY A 19 -1.41 -6.60 -6.37
N LEU A 20 -1.38 -5.57 -5.53
CA LEU A 20 -1.76 -4.21 -5.87
C LEU A 20 -0.58 -3.30 -5.57
N TYR A 21 -0.02 -2.68 -6.60
CA TYR A 21 0.84 -1.52 -6.43
C TYR A 21 -0.04 -0.26 -6.39
N TYR A 22 0.15 0.54 -5.36
CA TYR A 22 -0.49 1.83 -5.20
C TYR A 22 0.56 2.92 -5.13
N ASP A 23 0.23 4.08 -5.70
CA ASP A 23 0.98 5.31 -5.61
C ASP A 23 -0.05 6.34 -5.18
N LEU A 24 0.04 6.77 -3.93
CA LEU A 24 -0.84 7.75 -3.32
C LEU A 24 -0.07 9.06 -3.12
N GLU A 25 0.47 9.63 -4.20
CA GLU A 25 1.01 10.99 -4.32
C GLU A 25 1.85 11.50 -3.11
N ASN A 26 3.15 11.72 -3.35
CA ASN A 26 4.03 12.16 -2.28
C ASN A 26 3.69 13.57 -1.80
N THR A 27 3.49 13.70 -0.49
CA THR A 27 3.17 14.99 0.15
C THR A 27 4.39 15.49 0.92
N THR A 28 4.78 16.74 0.67
CA THR A 28 5.82 17.41 1.47
C THR A 28 5.16 18.29 2.51
N VAL A 29 5.36 17.98 3.79
CA VAL A 29 4.90 18.82 4.90
C VAL A 29 6.04 19.74 5.32
N TYR A 30 5.76 21.04 5.40
CA TYR A 30 6.70 22.03 5.92
C TYR A 30 6.35 22.33 7.37
N ALA A 31 7.28 22.06 8.28
CA ALA A 31 7.16 22.40 9.69
C ALA A 31 8.28 23.36 10.10
N SER A 32 7.98 24.24 11.06
CA SER A 32 8.99 25.04 11.75
C SER A 32 8.95 24.65 13.23
N ASP A 33 10.02 24.05 13.72
CA ASP A 33 10.18 23.78 15.16
C ASP A 33 11.15 24.82 15.75
N PRO A 34 10.64 25.84 16.47
CA PRO A 34 11.48 26.88 17.04
C PRO A 34 12.34 26.41 18.22
N VAL A 35 12.10 25.22 18.77
CA VAL A 35 12.82 24.65 19.93
C VAL A 35 13.95 23.73 19.46
N ALA A 36 13.67 22.82 18.53
CA ALA A 36 14.68 21.91 17.99
C ALA A 36 15.50 22.51 16.83
N PHE A 37 14.91 23.42 16.04
CA PHE A 37 15.51 23.99 14.84
C PHE A 37 15.14 25.49 14.65
N PRO A 38 15.55 26.38 15.58
CA PRO A 38 15.21 27.81 15.53
C PRO A 38 15.63 28.46 14.21
N GLY A 39 14.66 29.05 13.50
CA GLY A 39 14.87 29.77 12.24
C GLY A 39 15.02 28.88 11.00
N GLN A 40 14.91 27.55 11.13
CA GLN A 40 14.97 26.63 10.00
C GLN A 40 13.57 26.10 9.63
N ARG A 41 13.31 26.02 8.32
CA ARG A 41 12.12 25.38 7.77
C ARG A 41 12.46 23.93 7.45
N ILE A 42 11.81 23.00 8.13
CA ILE A 42 12.02 21.56 7.96
C ILE A 42 11.01 21.08 6.92
N SER A 43 11.48 20.40 5.88
CA SER A 43 10.64 19.74 4.90
C SER A 43 10.69 18.23 5.12
N TYR A 44 9.55 17.64 5.46
CA TYR A 44 9.39 16.18 5.51
C TYR A 44 8.66 15.73 4.26
N GLY A 45 9.34 14.97 3.40
CA GLY A 45 8.72 14.25 2.29
C GLY A 45 8.13 12.94 2.80
N PHE A 46 6.84 12.74 2.58
CA PHE A 46 6.17 11.48 2.83
C PHE A 46 5.92 10.77 1.51
N ASP A 47 6.71 9.74 1.25
CA ASP A 47 6.50 8.82 0.13
C ASP A 47 5.33 7.89 0.48
N ASN A 48 4.26 7.96 -0.32
CA ASN A 48 3.00 7.22 -0.10
C ASN A 48 2.73 6.22 -1.22
N ASP A 49 3.79 5.64 -1.76
CA ASP A 49 3.70 4.52 -2.68
C ASP A 49 4.02 3.19 -1.97
N GLY A 50 3.46 2.10 -2.47
CA GLY A 50 3.64 0.81 -1.82
C GLY A 50 2.97 -0.35 -2.52
N PHE A 51 3.20 -1.54 -1.97
CA PHE A 51 2.67 -2.79 -2.50
C PHE A 51 1.84 -3.53 -1.45
N ILE A 52 0.61 -3.91 -1.84
CA ILE A 52 -0.27 -4.75 -1.04
C ILE A 52 -0.43 -6.10 -1.72
N GLY A 53 0.09 -7.14 -1.07
CA GLY A 53 -0.20 -8.53 -1.39
C GLY A 53 -1.41 -9.04 -0.60
N ARG A 54 -2.33 -9.75 -1.25
CA ARG A 54 -3.49 -10.40 -0.63
C ARG A 54 -3.57 -11.84 -1.09
N ILE A 55 -3.76 -12.75 -0.14
CA ILE A 55 -4.09 -14.16 -0.40
C ILE A 55 -5.48 -14.45 0.18
N GLY A 56 -6.27 -15.25 -0.53
CA GLY A 56 -7.62 -15.59 -0.11
C GLY A 56 -8.02 -16.99 -0.53
N LEU A 57 -8.89 -17.60 0.25
CA LEU A 57 -9.59 -18.85 -0.05
C LEU A 57 -11.07 -18.53 -0.23
N ALA A 58 -11.69 -19.12 -1.24
CA ALA A 58 -13.12 -19.04 -1.45
C ALA A 58 -13.70 -20.46 -1.46
N TYR A 59 -14.82 -20.62 -0.75
CA TYR A 59 -15.62 -21.84 -0.74
C TYR A 59 -16.99 -21.53 -1.34
N SER A 60 -17.45 -22.37 -2.27
CA SER A 60 -18.75 -22.28 -2.94
C SER A 60 -19.55 -23.54 -2.65
N PHE A 61 -20.80 -23.38 -2.21
CA PHE A 61 -21.76 -24.44 -1.90
C PHE A 61 -22.85 -24.52 -2.97
#